data_AF-A0A963EY52-F1
#
_entry.id   AF-A0A963EY52-F1
#
_cell.length_a   1.000
_cell.length_b   1.000
_cell.length_c   1.000
_cell.angle_alpha   90.00
_cell.angle_beta   90.00
_cell.angle_gamma   90.00
#
_symmetry.space_group_name_H-M   'P 1'
#
loop_
_entity.id
_entity.type
_entity.pdbx_description
1 polymer ?
#
loop_
_entity_poly.entity_id
_entity_poly.type
_entity_poly.pdbx_seq_one_letter_code
_entity_poly.pdbx_strand_id
1 'polypeptide(L)'
;MGGQALPVIVGFGGINGAGRASAHHAFRRMVYSALPQAQRQRTLDALAALMRPQVSGAGRERYILDHTLVRRVESQHFDPDSVSWNQRFPTQSNGQPVSFDLDRKHLPEQIPPDWVVTPSSDSHVNVKIVGQQAFYLPTHREFEVKAAGQLPTGFEPGQLYPSRNHPRGLQMSVYAASDALGSLGLDWETVRRRVGLDQMSVYAGSAMGQLDGAGTGGMLKARYLGQRVTSKFCPLGLAEMPADFVNAYVLGSLGSTGATLGACASFLYNLRNGIEDIRQGRARVVFVGSAEAPVNPEVMEGYAAMGALATDKGLRQLDGLPDGQEPDHRR
;
A
#
# COMPACT_ATOMS: atom_id res chain seq x y z
N MET A 1 38.29 -0.62 -29.76
CA MET A 1 36.91 -0.98 -29.34
C MET A 1 36.80 -0.70 -27.86
N GLY A 2 36.19 0.41 -27.47
CA GLY A 2 35.98 0.73 -26.05
C GLY A 2 34.95 -0.26 -25.48
N GLY A 3 35.33 -1.04 -24.48
CA GLY A 3 34.43 -2.00 -23.86
C GLY A 3 33.23 -1.26 -23.23
N GLN A 4 32.02 -1.66 -23.61
CA GLN A 4 30.80 -1.14 -22.99
C GLN A 4 30.78 -1.53 -21.50
N ALA A 5 30.44 -0.58 -20.63
CA ALA A 5 30.33 -0.87 -19.19
C ALA A 5 29.29 -1.98 -18.95
N LEU A 6 29.65 -2.97 -18.14
CA LEU A 6 28.77 -4.08 -17.77
C LEU A 6 28.00 -3.73 -16.49
N PRO A 7 26.66 -3.64 -16.52
CA PRO A 7 25.86 -3.49 -15.31
C PRO A 7 26.00 -4.73 -14.42
N VAL A 8 26.32 -4.51 -13.14
CA VAL A 8 26.43 -5.57 -12.13
C VAL A 8 25.56 -5.23 -10.92
N ILE A 9 24.86 -6.22 -10.38
CA ILE A 9 24.08 -6.06 -9.15
C ILE A 9 25.04 -6.18 -7.97
N VAL A 10 25.32 -5.05 -7.31
CA VAL A 10 26.25 -4.98 -6.16
C VAL A 10 25.55 -4.98 -4.80
N GLY A 11 24.23 -4.84 -4.79
CA GLY A 11 23.40 -4.86 -3.60
C GLY A 11 21.93 -5.04 -3.97
N PHE A 12 21.14 -5.59 -3.06
CA PHE A 12 19.70 -5.73 -3.20
C PHE A 12 19.04 -5.77 -1.82
N GLY A 13 17.84 -5.21 -1.72
CA GLY A 13 17.10 -5.12 -0.47
C GLY A 13 15.63 -4.83 -0.72
N GLY A 14 14.85 -4.79 0.37
CA GLY A 14 13.41 -4.63 0.29
C GLY A 14 12.66 -5.37 1.37
N ILE A 15 11.34 -5.26 1.31
CA ILE A 15 10.40 -5.99 2.18
C ILE A 15 9.22 -6.47 1.36
N ASN A 16 8.77 -7.69 1.60
CA ASN A 16 7.51 -8.23 1.09
C ASN A 16 6.89 -9.18 2.13
N GLY A 17 5.85 -9.95 1.78
CA GLY A 17 5.22 -10.87 2.72
C GLY A 17 6.11 -12.00 3.25
N ALA A 18 7.22 -12.30 2.59
CA ALA A 18 8.23 -13.25 3.07
C ALA A 18 9.27 -12.60 4.01
N GLY A 19 9.21 -11.29 4.23
CA GLY A 19 10.11 -10.52 5.08
C GLY A 19 11.17 -9.73 4.30
N ARG A 20 12.31 -9.48 4.96
CA ARG A 20 13.42 -8.68 4.42
C ARG A 20 14.08 -9.37 3.23
N ALA A 21 14.36 -8.65 2.15
CA ALA A 21 14.94 -9.25 0.95
C ALA A 21 16.45 -9.47 1.07
N SER A 22 17.19 -8.49 1.61
CA SER A 22 18.65 -8.56 1.74
C SER A 22 19.12 -9.82 2.49
N ALA A 23 20.35 -10.25 2.21
CA ALA A 23 20.94 -11.48 2.76
C ALA A 23 20.07 -12.75 2.55
N HIS A 24 19.20 -12.72 1.54
CA HIS A 24 18.30 -13.80 1.13
C HIS A 24 17.28 -14.24 2.20
N HIS A 25 16.89 -13.37 3.14
CA HIS A 25 15.94 -13.75 4.20
C HIS A 25 14.55 -14.10 3.65
N ALA A 26 13.99 -13.26 2.78
CA ALA A 26 12.71 -13.51 2.12
C ALA A 26 12.74 -14.80 1.30
N PHE A 27 13.83 -15.03 0.54
CA PHE A 27 14.02 -16.27 -0.21
C PHE A 27 13.99 -17.50 0.71
N ARG A 28 14.73 -17.47 1.82
CA ARG A 28 14.73 -18.55 2.80
C ARG A 28 13.36 -18.80 3.42
N ARG A 29 12.53 -17.77 3.61
CA ARG A 29 11.15 -17.96 4.08
C ARG A 29 10.28 -18.69 3.04
N MET A 30 10.49 -18.44 1.74
CA MET A 30 9.74 -19.14 0.69
C MET A 30 10.11 -20.61 0.60
N VAL A 31 11.39 -20.96 0.75
CA VAL A 31 11.87 -22.36 0.70
C VAL A 31 12.04 -23.00 2.07
N TYR A 32 11.36 -22.47 3.10
CA TYR A 32 11.62 -22.77 4.51
C TYR A 32 11.66 -24.26 4.84
N SER A 33 10.74 -25.05 4.31
CA SER A 33 10.63 -26.50 4.55
C SER A 33 11.82 -27.30 3.99
N ALA A 34 12.52 -26.78 2.98
CA ALA A 34 13.67 -27.42 2.35
C ALA A 34 15.01 -27.03 3.03
N LEU A 35 14.99 -26.12 4.01
CA LEU A 35 16.21 -25.62 4.64
C LEU A 35 16.71 -26.53 5.77
N PRO A 36 18.03 -26.66 5.95
CA PRO A 36 18.62 -27.25 7.16
C PRO A 36 18.15 -26.52 8.42
N GLN A 37 18.08 -27.23 9.55
CA GLN A 37 17.57 -26.70 10.83
C GLN A 37 18.25 -25.38 11.25
N ALA A 38 19.57 -25.28 11.10
CA ALA A 38 20.31 -24.06 11.44
C ALA A 38 19.95 -22.84 10.56
N GLN A 39 19.53 -23.07 9.32
CA GLN A 39 19.06 -21.98 8.44
C GLN A 39 17.59 -21.65 8.71
N ARG A 40 16.75 -22.65 9.02
CA ARG A 40 15.37 -22.43 9.50
C ARG A 40 15.36 -21.54 10.73
N GLN A 41 16.18 -21.84 11.73
CA GLN A 41 16.28 -21.05 12.96
C GLN A 41 16.68 -19.60 12.67
N ARG A 42 17.72 -19.38 11.84
CA ARG A 42 18.13 -18.03 11.42
C ARG A 42 17.04 -17.26 10.69
N THR A 43 16.23 -17.93 9.88
CA THR A 43 15.07 -17.32 9.22
C THR A 43 13.99 -16.91 10.22
N LEU A 44 13.67 -17.79 11.18
CA LEU A 44 12.73 -17.47 12.26
C LEU A 44 13.22 -16.31 13.13
N ASP A 45 14.53 -16.23 13.42
CA ASP A 45 15.14 -15.13 14.19
C ASP A 45 15.06 -13.80 13.45
N ALA A 46 15.35 -13.79 12.16
CA ALA A 46 15.20 -12.59 11.33
C ALA A 46 13.74 -12.12 11.24
N LEU A 47 12.78 -13.04 11.07
CA LEU A 47 11.36 -12.70 11.02
C LEU A 47 10.83 -12.23 12.38
N ALA A 48 11.18 -12.92 13.46
CA ALA A 48 10.78 -12.51 14.81
C ALA A 48 11.29 -11.12 15.18
N ALA A 49 12.45 -10.71 14.66
CA ALA A 49 12.96 -9.35 14.87
C ALA A 49 12.09 -8.28 14.18
N LEU A 50 11.46 -8.60 13.05
CA LEU A 50 10.54 -7.71 12.34
C LEU A 50 9.15 -7.68 12.98
N MET A 51 8.68 -8.83 13.49
CA MET A 51 7.32 -9.05 13.99
C MET A 51 7.15 -8.71 15.49
N ARG A 52 8.00 -7.85 16.07
CA ARG A 52 7.97 -7.54 17.52
C ARG A 52 6.77 -6.66 17.88
N PRO A 53 6.23 -6.74 19.13
CA PRO A 53 6.63 -7.63 20.24
C PRO A 53 5.93 -9.01 20.25
N GLN A 54 5.15 -9.36 19.22
CA GLN A 54 4.19 -10.47 19.29
C GLN A 54 4.81 -11.90 19.26
N VAL A 55 6.14 -12.04 19.23
CA VAL A 55 6.79 -13.32 18.92
C VAL A 55 7.80 -13.73 20.00
N SER A 56 7.35 -14.53 20.96
CA SER A 56 8.22 -15.20 21.95
C SER A 56 7.61 -16.52 22.46
N GLY A 57 8.42 -17.38 23.08
CA GLY A 57 7.95 -18.59 23.75
C GLY A 57 7.56 -19.78 22.85
N ALA A 58 6.83 -20.73 23.43
CA ALA A 58 6.33 -21.91 22.74
C ALA A 58 5.28 -21.52 21.69
N GLY A 59 5.38 -22.08 20.47
CA GLY A 59 4.48 -21.73 19.35
C GLY A 59 5.00 -20.61 18.43
N ARG A 60 6.16 -20.01 18.74
CA ARG A 60 6.83 -18.98 17.93
C ARG A 60 6.96 -19.32 16.45
N GLU A 61 7.43 -20.53 16.12
CA GLU A 61 7.60 -20.96 14.73
C GLU A 61 6.27 -20.96 13.98
N ARG A 62 5.24 -21.60 14.56
CA ARG A 62 3.90 -21.66 13.97
C ARG A 62 3.34 -20.26 13.73
N TYR A 63 3.41 -19.37 14.73
CA TYR A 63 2.97 -17.98 14.57
C TYR A 63 3.69 -17.27 13.40
N ILE A 64 5.02 -17.35 13.35
CA ILE A 64 5.79 -16.71 12.25
C ILE A 64 5.35 -17.24 10.89
N LEU A 65 5.20 -18.56 10.77
CA LEU A 65 4.76 -19.16 9.51
C LEU A 65 3.35 -18.68 9.15
N ASP A 66 2.43 -18.67 10.13
CA ASP A 66 1.02 -18.29 10.02
C ASP A 66 0.80 -16.83 9.64
N HIS A 67 1.74 -15.96 10.02
CA HIS A 67 1.67 -14.51 9.84
C HIS A 67 2.69 -13.96 8.82
N THR A 68 3.05 -14.78 7.83
CA THR A 68 3.89 -14.42 6.68
C THR A 68 3.37 -15.07 5.40
N LEU A 69 3.86 -14.62 4.23
CA LEU A 69 3.40 -14.98 2.88
C LEU A 69 1.94 -14.54 2.63
N VAL A 70 1.32 -15.12 1.59
CA VAL A 70 -0.11 -14.96 1.30
C VAL A 70 -0.91 -15.60 2.42
N ARG A 71 -1.88 -14.85 2.92
CA ARG A 71 -2.80 -15.26 3.99
C ARG A 71 -4.02 -14.35 3.97
N ARG A 72 -4.98 -14.66 4.83
CA ARG A 72 -6.17 -13.82 5.06
C ARG A 72 -5.77 -12.37 5.31
N VAL A 73 -6.47 -11.40 4.69
CA VAL A 73 -6.28 -9.97 4.97
C VAL A 73 -6.50 -9.73 6.46
N GLU A 74 -5.51 -9.17 7.11
CA GLU A 74 -5.53 -8.92 8.56
C GLU A 74 -6.04 -7.49 8.84
N SER A 75 -6.61 -7.29 10.03
CA SER A 75 -7.36 -6.08 10.38
C SER A 75 -6.53 -4.78 10.38
N GLN A 76 -5.19 -4.85 10.39
CA GLN A 76 -4.35 -3.66 10.20
C GLN A 76 -4.46 -3.05 8.80
N HIS A 77 -4.97 -3.81 7.82
CA HIS A 77 -5.27 -3.31 6.48
C HIS A 77 -6.73 -2.85 6.40
N PHE A 78 -7.65 -3.80 6.53
CA PHE A 78 -9.09 -3.60 6.65
C PHE A 78 -9.75 -4.91 7.08
N ASP A 79 -11.01 -4.86 7.53
CA ASP A 79 -11.80 -6.07 7.79
C ASP A 79 -12.52 -6.52 6.50
N PRO A 80 -12.11 -7.62 5.85
CA PRO A 80 -12.75 -8.11 4.64
C PRO A 80 -14.17 -8.65 4.87
N ASP A 81 -14.60 -8.91 6.11
CA ASP A 81 -15.99 -9.30 6.40
C ASP A 81 -16.89 -8.07 6.62
N SER A 82 -16.29 -6.89 6.80
CA SER A 82 -16.99 -5.66 7.15
C SER A 82 -16.30 -4.43 6.54
N VAL A 83 -16.34 -4.32 5.21
CA VAL A 83 -15.79 -3.17 4.47
C VAL A 83 -16.80 -2.03 4.45
N SER A 84 -16.40 -0.86 4.93
CA SER A 84 -17.26 0.34 4.92
C SER A 84 -17.50 0.87 3.51
N TRP A 85 -18.74 1.28 3.23
CA TRP A 85 -19.14 1.96 2.00
C TRP A 85 -20.39 2.82 2.22
N ASN A 86 -20.81 3.54 1.18
CA ASN A 86 -22.04 4.34 1.22
C ASN A 86 -23.10 3.70 0.31
N GLN A 87 -24.17 3.18 0.91
CA GLN A 87 -25.30 2.65 0.17
C GLN A 87 -26.22 3.79 -0.26
N ARG A 88 -26.61 3.81 -1.54
CA ARG A 88 -27.66 4.71 -2.01
C ARG A 88 -28.97 4.36 -1.33
N PHE A 89 -29.57 5.33 -0.66
CA PHE A 89 -30.78 5.16 0.14
C PHE A 89 -31.86 6.14 -0.36
N PRO A 90 -32.56 5.81 -1.46
CA PRO A 90 -33.66 6.61 -1.95
C PRO A 90 -34.88 6.45 -1.04
N THR A 91 -35.43 7.56 -0.58
CA THR A 91 -36.64 7.60 0.24
C THR A 91 -37.78 8.25 -0.52
N GLN A 92 -39.00 7.81 -0.23
CA GLN A 92 -40.24 8.39 -0.71
C GLN A 92 -41.11 8.71 0.51
N SER A 93 -41.70 9.91 0.54
CA SER A 93 -42.65 10.27 1.58
C SER A 93 -43.86 9.32 1.57
N ASN A 94 -44.31 8.95 2.77
CA ASN A 94 -45.55 8.19 3.01
C ASN A 94 -46.72 9.12 3.39
N GLY A 95 -46.63 10.41 3.05
CA GLY A 95 -47.61 11.44 3.43
C GLY A 95 -47.34 12.09 4.80
N GLN A 96 -46.37 11.60 5.57
CA GLN A 96 -45.86 12.27 6.76
C GLN A 96 -44.48 12.89 6.48
N PRO A 97 -44.20 14.12 6.96
CA PRO A 97 -42.88 14.72 6.83
C PRO A 97 -41.88 13.99 7.72
N VAL A 98 -40.68 13.73 7.20
CA VAL A 98 -39.52 13.40 8.04
C VAL A 98 -38.95 14.71 8.57
N SER A 99 -38.87 14.85 9.90
CA SER A 99 -38.40 16.07 10.56
C SER A 99 -37.22 15.81 11.47
N PHE A 100 -36.24 16.71 11.43
CA PHE A 100 -35.06 16.67 12.28
C PHE A 100 -34.51 18.09 12.52
N ASP A 101 -33.85 18.28 13.66
CA ASP A 101 -33.13 19.51 13.99
C ASP A 101 -31.63 19.37 13.70
N LEU A 102 -31.01 20.41 13.15
CA LEU A 102 -29.56 20.48 12.99
C LEU A 102 -29.02 21.90 13.13
N ASP A 103 -27.71 21.99 13.38
CA ASP A 103 -26.96 23.25 13.30
C ASP A 103 -27.00 23.79 11.86
N ARG A 104 -27.31 25.08 11.71
CA ARG A 104 -27.43 25.76 10.41
C ARG A 104 -26.19 25.56 9.52
N LYS A 105 -25.00 25.41 10.11
CA LYS A 105 -23.75 25.20 9.35
C LYS A 105 -23.67 23.87 8.60
N HIS A 106 -24.52 22.90 8.94
CA HIS A 106 -24.58 21.60 8.28
C HIS A 106 -25.63 21.53 7.17
N LEU A 107 -26.41 22.60 6.95
CA LEU A 107 -27.28 22.69 5.78
C LEU A 107 -26.44 22.68 4.49
N PRO A 108 -26.96 22.06 3.41
CA PRO A 108 -26.35 22.20 2.10
C PRO A 108 -26.43 23.65 1.63
N GLU A 109 -25.46 24.10 0.83
CA GLU A 109 -25.46 25.45 0.24
C GLU A 109 -26.68 25.65 -0.67
N GLN A 110 -27.12 24.58 -1.34
CA GLN A 110 -28.35 24.54 -2.12
C GLN A 110 -29.35 23.65 -1.39
N ILE A 111 -30.38 24.27 -0.82
CA ILE A 111 -31.46 23.56 -0.15
C ILE A 111 -32.28 22.79 -1.19
N PRO A 112 -32.49 21.47 -1.03
CA PRO A 112 -33.34 20.71 -1.94
C PRO A 112 -34.78 21.26 -1.99
N PRO A 113 -35.46 21.25 -3.15
CA PRO A 113 -36.80 21.82 -3.30
C PRO A 113 -37.85 21.24 -2.34
N ASP A 114 -37.72 19.95 -1.98
CA ASP A 114 -38.65 19.25 -1.10
C ASP A 114 -38.37 19.48 0.39
N TRP A 115 -37.39 20.34 0.74
CA TRP A 115 -37.03 20.67 2.12
C TRP A 115 -37.70 21.99 2.55
N VAL A 116 -38.44 21.93 3.65
CA VAL A 116 -38.93 23.10 4.37
C VAL A 116 -38.03 23.33 5.57
N VAL A 117 -37.31 24.44 5.59
CA VAL A 117 -36.37 24.80 6.66
C VAL A 117 -36.94 25.95 7.48
N THR A 118 -37.14 25.74 8.77
CA THR A 118 -37.65 26.75 9.71
C THR A 118 -36.66 26.99 10.84
N PRO A 119 -36.36 28.25 11.22
CA PRO A 119 -35.51 28.53 12.38
C PRO A 119 -36.09 27.93 13.65
N SER A 120 -35.26 27.25 14.45
CA SER A 120 -35.62 26.79 15.80
C SER A 120 -34.85 27.53 16.90
N SER A 121 -33.66 28.07 16.58
CA SER A 121 -32.91 29.02 17.41
C SER A 121 -31.95 29.86 16.55
N ASP A 122 -31.07 30.64 17.18
CA ASP A 122 -30.04 31.42 16.48
C ASP A 122 -29.06 30.53 15.70
N SER A 123 -28.78 29.32 16.20
CA SER A 123 -27.80 28.38 15.61
C SER A 123 -28.43 27.14 14.99
N HIS A 124 -29.69 26.83 15.31
CA HIS A 124 -30.36 25.61 14.84
C HIS A 124 -31.56 25.90 13.93
N VAL A 125 -31.84 24.94 13.07
CA VAL A 125 -33.01 24.91 12.20
C VAL A 125 -33.71 23.56 12.35
N ASN A 126 -35.02 23.57 12.19
CA ASN A 126 -35.81 22.38 11.94
C ASN A 126 -35.96 22.20 10.42
N VAL A 127 -35.64 21.02 9.92
CA VAL A 127 -35.84 20.63 8.52
C VAL A 127 -36.99 19.64 8.44
N LYS A 128 -37.89 19.86 7.51
CA LYS A 128 -38.96 18.91 7.14
C LYS A 128 -38.81 18.55 5.67
N ILE A 129 -38.72 17.25 5.39
CA ILE A 129 -38.64 16.73 4.02
C ILE A 129 -40.04 16.26 3.61
N VAL A 130 -40.61 16.89 2.58
CA VAL A 130 -41.93 16.59 2.02
C VAL A 130 -41.75 16.22 0.54
N GLY A 131 -41.32 14.98 0.28
CA GLY A 131 -41.08 14.54 -1.09
C GLY A 131 -40.12 13.36 -1.18
N GLN A 132 -39.44 13.24 -2.31
CA GLN A 132 -38.42 12.22 -2.52
C GLN A 132 -37.05 12.77 -2.09
N GLN A 133 -36.23 11.91 -1.50
CA GLN A 133 -34.86 12.29 -1.17
C GLN A 133 -33.92 11.13 -1.46
N ALA A 134 -32.75 11.44 -2.03
CA ALA A 134 -31.66 10.48 -2.12
C ALA A 134 -30.66 10.77 -1.00
N PHE A 135 -30.47 9.81 -0.10
CA PHE A 135 -29.39 9.84 0.87
C PHE A 135 -28.28 8.85 0.48
N TYR A 136 -27.11 9.06 1.08
CA TYR A 136 -26.05 8.07 1.16
C TYR A 136 -25.92 7.63 2.61
N LEU A 137 -26.10 6.35 2.86
CA LEU A 137 -26.04 5.76 4.20
C LEU A 137 -24.70 5.05 4.38
N PRO A 138 -23.85 5.49 5.32
CA PRO A 138 -22.66 4.73 5.71
C PRO A 138 -23.07 3.36 6.27
N THR A 139 -22.57 2.29 5.66
CA THR A 139 -22.86 0.91 6.04
C THR A 139 -21.66 0.00 5.72
N HIS A 140 -21.79 -1.30 5.95
CA HIS A 140 -20.75 -2.30 5.72
C HIS A 140 -21.21 -3.36 4.72
N ARG A 141 -20.26 -4.02 4.08
CA ARG A 141 -20.47 -5.18 3.21
C ARG A 141 -19.33 -6.17 3.36
N GLU A 142 -19.60 -7.43 3.01
CA GLU A 142 -18.58 -8.45 2.89
C GLU A 142 -17.81 -8.29 1.57
N PHE A 143 -16.51 -8.59 1.60
CA PHE A 143 -15.61 -8.51 0.47
C PHE A 143 -15.28 -9.91 -0.08
N GLU A 144 -15.38 -10.09 -1.39
CA GLU A 144 -15.27 -11.42 -2.02
C GLU A 144 -13.83 -11.98 -2.03
N VAL A 145 -12.83 -11.09 -1.96
CA VAL A 145 -11.40 -11.43 -1.98
C VAL A 145 -10.81 -11.22 -0.60
N LYS A 146 -10.52 -12.33 0.07
CA LYS A 146 -10.14 -12.32 1.48
C LYS A 146 -8.67 -12.61 1.76
N ALA A 147 -7.87 -12.85 0.72
CA ALA A 147 -6.44 -13.16 0.83
C ALA A 147 -5.56 -12.08 0.16
N ALA A 148 -4.39 -11.82 0.75
CA ALA A 148 -3.37 -10.96 0.16
C ALA A 148 -1.96 -11.30 0.66
N GLY A 149 -0.95 -10.98 -0.16
CA GLY A 149 0.45 -10.95 0.26
C GLY A 149 0.72 -9.70 1.11
N GLN A 150 0.80 -9.87 2.43
CA GLN A 150 0.97 -8.77 3.38
C GLN A 150 2.33 -8.89 4.08
N LEU A 151 2.95 -7.77 4.43
CA LEU A 151 4.20 -7.74 5.22
C LEU A 151 4.05 -8.62 6.49
N PRO A 152 5.15 -9.16 7.04
CA PRO A 152 5.08 -9.95 8.28
C PRO A 152 4.31 -9.19 9.36
N THR A 153 3.35 -9.85 10.01
CA THR A 153 2.47 -9.19 10.99
C THR A 153 3.28 -8.54 12.10
N GLY A 154 2.93 -7.30 12.43
CA GLY A 154 3.65 -6.47 13.40
C GLY A 154 4.76 -5.60 12.80
N PHE A 155 5.22 -5.88 11.58
CA PHE A 155 6.23 -5.04 10.93
C PHE A 155 5.61 -3.81 10.27
N GLU A 156 5.95 -2.62 10.79
CA GLU A 156 5.47 -1.34 10.28
C GLU A 156 6.62 -0.42 9.83
N PRO A 157 6.88 -0.27 8.51
CA PRO A 157 7.97 0.56 8.00
C PRO A 157 7.94 2.01 8.50
N GLY A 158 6.75 2.58 8.69
CA GLY A 158 6.57 3.95 9.17
C GLY A 158 7.07 4.19 10.61
N GLN A 159 7.32 3.14 11.40
CA GLN A 159 7.88 3.30 12.75
C GLN A 159 9.41 3.50 12.75
N LEU A 160 10.07 3.29 11.61
CA LEU A 160 11.54 3.29 11.53
C LEU A 160 12.14 4.67 11.19
N TYR A 161 11.32 5.64 10.82
CA TYR A 161 11.73 6.99 10.49
C TYR A 161 10.56 7.97 10.67
N PRO A 162 10.77 9.30 10.64
CA PRO A 162 9.71 10.29 10.72
C PRO A 162 8.73 10.27 9.52
N SER A 163 7.82 9.30 9.48
CA SER A 163 7.00 8.99 8.30
C SER A 163 5.64 9.70 8.25
N ARG A 164 5.46 10.77 9.02
CA ARG A 164 4.15 11.43 9.19
C ARG A 164 3.58 11.90 7.86
N ASN A 165 2.38 11.42 7.52
CA ASN A 165 1.65 11.67 6.28
C ASN A 165 2.26 11.03 5.03
N HIS A 166 3.26 10.15 5.15
CA HIS A 166 3.76 9.41 4.00
C HIS A 166 2.83 8.23 3.71
N PRO A 167 2.38 8.04 2.45
CA PRO A 167 1.75 6.80 2.02
C PRO A 167 2.60 5.57 2.33
N ARG A 168 1.94 4.44 2.59
CA ARG A 168 2.59 3.16 2.91
C ARG A 168 3.59 2.74 1.84
N GLY A 169 3.30 2.99 0.56
CA GLY A 169 4.22 2.75 -0.56
C GLY A 169 5.54 3.54 -0.41
N LEU A 170 5.49 4.79 0.04
CA LEU A 170 6.70 5.61 0.26
C LEU A 170 7.47 5.16 1.50
N GLN A 171 6.77 4.74 2.56
CA GLN A 171 7.39 4.14 3.74
C GLN A 171 8.16 2.87 3.39
N MET A 172 7.56 2.02 2.55
CA MET A 172 8.20 0.82 2.02
C MET A 172 9.38 1.15 1.11
N SER A 173 9.28 2.19 0.27
CA SER A 173 10.38 2.63 -0.62
C SER A 173 11.62 3.06 0.19
N VAL A 174 11.43 3.90 1.21
CA VAL A 174 12.53 4.34 2.09
C VAL A 174 13.18 3.15 2.79
N TYR A 175 12.38 2.25 3.39
CA TYR A 175 12.91 1.04 4.03
C TYR A 175 13.70 0.18 3.04
N ALA A 176 13.14 -0.06 1.84
CA ALA A 176 13.75 -0.91 0.84
C ALA A 176 15.10 -0.35 0.34
N ALA A 177 15.16 0.97 0.15
CA ALA A 177 16.40 1.65 -0.22
C ALA A 177 17.46 1.56 0.88
N SER A 178 17.08 1.78 2.14
CA SER A 178 18.00 1.61 3.27
C SER A 178 18.49 0.16 3.40
N ASP A 179 17.62 -0.84 3.23
CA ASP A 179 18.00 -2.26 3.25
C ASP A 179 18.95 -2.61 2.09
N ALA A 180 18.70 -2.10 0.89
CA ALA A 180 19.55 -2.32 -0.28
C ALA A 180 20.93 -1.69 -0.11
N LEU A 181 21.00 -0.45 0.40
CA LEU A 181 22.26 0.22 0.71
C LEU A 181 23.03 -0.51 1.82
N GLY A 182 22.35 -0.96 2.88
CA GLY A 182 22.95 -1.77 3.94
C GLY A 182 23.53 -3.09 3.42
N SER A 183 22.92 -3.67 2.37
CA SER A 183 23.41 -4.90 1.74
C SER A 183 24.71 -4.73 0.95
N LEU A 184 25.08 -3.49 0.60
CA LEU A 184 26.28 -3.20 -0.20
C LEU A 184 27.58 -3.60 0.52
N GLY A 185 27.56 -3.64 1.86
CA GLY A 185 28.75 -3.88 2.68
C GLY A 185 29.78 -2.75 2.63
N LEU A 186 29.40 -1.59 2.06
CA LEU A 186 30.19 -0.37 2.01
C LEU A 186 29.38 0.77 2.60
N ASP A 187 30.05 1.66 3.32
CA ASP A 187 29.46 2.93 3.72
C ASP A 187 29.15 3.78 2.48
N TRP A 188 27.96 4.38 2.44
CA TRP A 188 27.49 5.15 1.29
C TRP A 188 28.39 6.34 0.97
N GLU A 189 28.97 6.98 1.99
CA GLU A 189 29.94 8.08 1.81
C GLU A 189 31.23 7.63 1.12
N THR A 190 31.57 6.35 1.19
CA THR A 190 32.70 5.81 0.42
C THR A 190 32.39 5.72 -1.07
N VAL A 191 31.14 5.43 -1.43
CA VAL A 191 30.67 5.43 -2.82
C VAL A 191 30.60 6.86 -3.36
N ARG A 192 30.01 7.79 -2.60
CA ARG A 192 29.86 9.21 -2.99
C ARG A 192 31.19 9.91 -3.24
N ARG A 193 32.27 9.50 -2.55
CA ARG A 193 33.62 10.02 -2.82
C ARG A 193 34.23 9.57 -4.15
N ARG A 194 33.67 8.53 -4.79
CA ARG A 194 34.19 7.94 -6.04
C ARG A 194 33.29 8.13 -7.25
N VAL A 195 32.05 8.58 -7.03
CA VAL A 195 31.01 8.73 -8.06
C VAL A 195 30.37 10.11 -7.88
N GLY A 196 30.37 10.92 -8.93
CA GLY A 196 29.72 12.23 -8.93
C GLY A 196 28.22 12.11 -8.66
N LEU A 197 27.62 13.14 -8.04
CA LEU A 197 26.18 13.14 -7.72
C LEU A 197 25.31 13.10 -8.98
N ASP A 198 25.82 13.62 -10.09
CA ASP A 198 25.24 13.58 -11.44
C ASP A 198 25.36 12.21 -12.12
N GLN A 199 26.25 11.34 -11.62
CA GLN A 199 26.47 9.98 -12.14
C GLN A 199 25.72 8.91 -11.33
N MET A 200 24.67 9.29 -10.61
CA MET A 200 23.81 8.41 -9.85
C MET A 200 22.37 8.52 -10.34
N SER A 201 21.79 7.46 -10.89
CA SER A 201 20.39 7.50 -11.33
C SER A 201 19.46 6.73 -10.40
N VAL A 202 18.19 7.12 -10.35
CA VAL A 202 17.14 6.46 -9.54
C VAL A 202 15.92 6.18 -10.42
N TYR A 203 15.60 4.90 -10.62
CA TYR A 203 14.41 4.46 -11.34
C TYR A 203 13.54 3.58 -10.46
N ALA A 204 12.46 4.15 -9.94
CA ALA A 204 11.51 3.45 -9.10
C ALA A 204 10.11 4.06 -9.21
N GLY A 205 9.08 3.26 -8.93
CA GLY A 205 7.72 3.78 -8.92
C GLY A 205 6.69 2.77 -8.41
N SER A 206 5.44 3.19 -8.51
CA SER A 206 4.24 2.38 -8.29
C SER A 206 3.35 2.54 -9.51
N ALA A 207 2.95 1.46 -10.16
CA ALA A 207 2.01 1.46 -11.28
C ALA A 207 0.68 2.15 -10.92
N MET A 208 0.17 1.93 -9.70
CA MET A 208 -1.13 2.48 -9.28
C MET A 208 -1.03 3.88 -8.65
N GLY A 209 0.17 4.39 -8.40
CA GLY A 209 0.35 5.53 -7.48
C GLY A 209 0.03 5.14 -6.04
N GLN A 210 -0.06 6.15 -5.17
CA GLN A 210 -0.29 5.91 -3.74
C GLN A 210 -1.78 6.08 -3.42
N LEU A 211 -2.54 4.98 -3.47
CA LEU A 211 -3.99 4.98 -3.35
C LEU A 211 -4.51 4.80 -1.91
N ASP A 212 -3.65 4.92 -0.91
CA ASP A 212 -4.06 4.92 0.49
C ASP A 212 -4.54 6.32 0.95
N GLY A 213 -4.98 6.40 2.21
CA GLY A 213 -5.54 7.63 2.79
C GLY A 213 -4.56 8.81 2.89
N ALA A 214 -3.24 8.56 2.81
CA ALA A 214 -2.23 9.61 2.87
C ALA A 214 -1.84 10.15 1.48
N GLY A 215 -2.29 9.51 0.41
CA GLY A 215 -2.03 9.92 -0.98
C GLY A 215 -3.31 10.20 -1.78
N THR A 216 -3.34 9.73 -3.02
CA THR A 216 -4.43 9.89 -3.98
C THR A 216 -5.73 9.28 -3.48
N GLY A 217 -5.70 8.19 -2.72
CA GLY A 217 -6.92 7.60 -2.14
C GLY A 217 -7.64 8.56 -1.17
N GLY A 218 -6.87 9.23 -0.32
CA GLY A 218 -7.36 10.32 0.53
C GLY A 218 -7.89 11.50 -0.28
N MET A 219 -7.17 11.89 -1.34
CA MET A 219 -7.58 12.98 -2.24
C MET A 219 -8.96 12.76 -2.85
N LEU A 220 -9.18 11.57 -3.43
CA LEU A 220 -10.39 11.25 -4.16
C LEU A 220 -11.60 11.08 -3.23
N LYS A 221 -11.38 10.58 -2.00
CA LYS A 221 -12.46 10.30 -1.05
C LYS A 221 -12.80 11.48 -0.12
N ALA A 222 -11.87 12.39 0.15
CA ALA A 222 -12.02 13.39 1.21
C ALA A 222 -13.35 14.18 1.12
N ARG A 223 -13.72 14.69 -0.06
CA ARG A 223 -14.95 15.48 -0.22
C ARG A 223 -16.22 14.66 -0.04
N TYR A 224 -16.21 13.40 -0.48
CA TYR A 224 -17.32 12.47 -0.29
C TYR A 224 -17.47 12.00 1.16
N LEU A 225 -16.40 12.11 1.96
CA LEU A 225 -16.41 11.84 3.41
C LEU A 225 -16.63 13.11 4.26
N GLY A 226 -16.97 14.25 3.65
CA GLY A 226 -17.17 15.52 4.38
C GLY A 226 -15.87 16.13 4.92
N GLN A 227 -14.71 15.72 4.40
CA GLN A 227 -13.39 16.18 4.81
C GLN A 227 -12.77 17.13 3.78
N ARG A 228 -11.66 17.76 4.15
CA ARG A 228 -10.85 18.59 3.24
C ARG A 228 -9.67 17.78 2.69
N VAL A 229 -9.35 18.00 1.43
CA VAL A 229 -8.09 17.54 0.83
C VAL A 229 -6.93 18.29 1.49
N THR A 230 -5.84 17.59 1.82
CA THR A 230 -4.61 18.21 2.33
C THR A 230 -3.66 18.56 1.18
N SER A 231 -2.75 19.51 1.42
CA SER A 231 -1.72 19.89 0.42
C SER A 231 -0.77 18.75 0.05
N LYS A 232 -0.73 17.67 0.83
CA LYS A 232 0.19 16.54 0.64
C LYS A 232 -0.39 15.42 -0.21
N PHE A 233 -1.71 15.28 -0.29
CA PHE A 233 -2.33 14.13 -0.95
C PHE A 233 -1.97 14.02 -2.43
N CYS A 234 -2.05 15.13 -3.17
CA CYS A 234 -1.70 15.17 -4.58
C CYS A 234 -0.21 14.87 -4.84
N PRO A 235 0.75 15.64 -4.27
CA PRO A 235 2.16 15.40 -4.57
C PRO A 235 2.64 14.04 -4.08
N LEU A 236 2.25 13.59 -2.88
CA LEU A 236 2.69 12.30 -2.35
C LEU A 236 1.97 11.12 -3.01
N GLY A 237 0.88 11.36 -3.74
CA GLY A 237 0.11 10.34 -4.44
C GLY A 237 0.69 9.93 -5.79
N LEU A 238 1.67 10.67 -6.33
CA LEU A 238 2.24 10.43 -7.65
C LEU A 238 2.98 9.09 -7.74
N ALA A 239 2.91 8.47 -8.91
CA ALA A 239 3.50 7.16 -9.19
C ALA A 239 5.03 7.12 -9.12
N GLU A 240 5.69 8.26 -9.36
CA GLU A 240 7.14 8.41 -9.33
C GLU A 240 7.72 8.73 -7.94
N MET A 241 6.86 9.06 -6.97
CA MET A 241 7.30 9.42 -5.62
C MET A 241 8.21 8.39 -4.94
N PRO A 242 8.11 7.07 -5.20
CA PRO A 242 9.12 6.12 -4.73
C PRO A 242 10.55 6.45 -5.21
N ALA A 243 10.75 6.87 -6.46
CA ALA A 243 12.06 7.33 -6.94
C ALA A 243 12.45 8.66 -6.31
N ASP A 244 11.54 9.63 -6.28
CA ASP A 244 11.83 10.96 -5.74
C ASP A 244 12.20 10.92 -4.26
N PHE A 245 11.56 10.07 -3.47
CA PHE A 245 11.89 9.88 -2.06
C PHE A 245 13.27 9.26 -1.87
N VAL A 246 13.61 8.25 -2.66
CA VAL A 246 14.94 7.64 -2.63
C VAL A 246 15.99 8.66 -3.06
N ASN A 247 15.71 9.43 -4.11
CA ASN A 247 16.62 10.45 -4.59
C ASN A 247 16.82 11.56 -3.54
N ALA A 248 15.75 12.19 -3.07
CA ALA A 248 15.82 13.37 -2.22
C ALA A 248 16.20 13.07 -0.75
N TYR A 249 15.74 11.95 -0.19
CA TYR A 249 15.88 11.68 1.25
C TYR A 249 16.86 10.56 1.59
N VAL A 250 17.27 9.73 0.61
CA VAL A 250 18.18 8.60 0.85
C VAL A 250 19.54 8.82 0.19
N LEU A 251 19.57 9.12 -1.11
CA LEU A 251 20.82 9.17 -1.88
C LEU A 251 21.40 10.59 -2.00
N GLY A 252 20.54 11.61 -2.14
CA GLY A 252 20.95 12.97 -2.44
C GLY A 252 21.60 13.11 -3.82
N SER A 253 21.02 12.49 -4.85
CA SER A 253 21.56 12.47 -6.21
C SER A 253 21.07 13.66 -7.07
N LEU A 254 21.89 14.04 -8.06
CA LEU A 254 21.59 15.02 -9.10
C LEU A 254 21.53 14.40 -10.50
N GLY A 255 21.60 13.07 -10.60
CA GLY A 255 21.50 12.34 -11.86
C GLY A 255 20.06 12.12 -12.30
N SER A 256 19.86 11.19 -13.24
CA SER A 256 18.52 10.93 -13.79
C SER A 256 17.60 10.29 -12.75
N THR A 257 16.38 10.79 -12.64
CA THR A 257 15.33 10.23 -11.78
C THR A 257 14.07 9.98 -12.58
N GLY A 258 13.26 9.00 -12.19
CA GLY A 258 11.91 8.85 -12.71
C GLY A 258 11.32 7.45 -12.54
N ALA A 259 10.13 7.27 -13.12
CA ALA A 259 9.42 6.00 -13.14
C ALA A 259 8.94 5.68 -14.55
N THR A 260 9.19 4.45 -15.03
CA THR A 260 8.54 3.93 -16.24
C THR A 260 7.50 2.90 -15.84
N LEU A 261 6.24 3.22 -16.11
CA LEU A 261 5.09 2.41 -15.71
C LEU A 261 4.72 1.44 -16.84
N GLY A 262 4.91 0.16 -16.58
CA GLY A 262 4.57 -0.97 -17.47
C GLY A 262 3.59 -1.93 -16.80
N ALA A 263 2.65 -1.41 -16.01
CA ALA A 263 1.77 -2.20 -15.14
C ALA A 263 2.58 -3.18 -14.26
N CYS A 264 2.24 -4.48 -14.27
CA CYS A 264 2.94 -5.51 -13.50
C CYS A 264 4.40 -5.71 -13.92
N ALA A 265 4.82 -5.20 -15.09
CA ALA A 265 6.20 -5.29 -15.58
C ALA A 265 7.06 -4.07 -15.24
N SER A 266 6.55 -3.08 -14.51
CA SER A 266 7.22 -1.77 -14.28
C SER A 266 8.66 -1.89 -13.77
N PHE A 267 8.96 -2.86 -12.90
CA PHE A 267 10.33 -3.11 -12.44
C PHE A 267 11.32 -3.35 -13.60
N LEU A 268 10.93 -4.15 -14.61
CA LEU A 268 11.78 -4.46 -15.75
C LEU A 268 12.01 -3.25 -16.66
N TYR A 269 11.03 -2.36 -16.76
CA TYR A 269 11.17 -1.13 -17.52
C TYR A 269 12.14 -0.16 -16.82
N ASN A 270 12.01 -0.01 -15.50
CA ASN A 270 12.98 0.75 -14.70
C ASN A 270 14.39 0.15 -14.78
N LEU A 271 14.50 -1.18 -14.75
CA LEU A 271 15.78 -1.88 -14.90
C LEU A 271 16.41 -1.64 -16.27
N ARG A 272 15.61 -1.65 -17.34
CA ARG A 272 16.09 -1.32 -18.69
C ARG A 272 16.71 0.07 -18.74
N ASN A 273 16.03 1.09 -18.19
CA ASN A 273 16.56 2.46 -18.16
C ASN A 273 17.89 2.52 -17.39
N GLY A 274 17.98 1.83 -16.24
CA GLY A 274 19.22 1.76 -15.47
C GLY A 274 20.37 1.08 -16.22
N ILE A 275 20.08 0.01 -16.96
CA ILE A 275 21.04 -0.67 -17.83
C ILE A 275 21.54 0.28 -18.92
N GLU A 276 20.63 1.03 -19.56
CA GLU A 276 20.96 1.98 -20.62
C GLU A 276 21.83 3.12 -20.09
N ASP A 277 21.51 3.68 -18.92
CA ASP A 277 22.30 4.73 -18.26
C ASP A 277 23.74 4.31 -17.98
N ILE A 278 23.95 3.08 -17.47
CA ILE A 278 25.29 2.55 -17.21
C ILE A 278 26.03 2.35 -18.54
N ARG A 279 25.38 1.71 -19.51
CA ARG A 279 25.97 1.39 -20.81
C ARG A 279 26.37 2.62 -21.62
N GLN A 280 25.63 3.73 -21.46
CA GLN A 280 25.86 4.99 -22.15
C GLN A 280 26.76 5.94 -21.35
N GLY A 281 27.23 5.53 -20.17
CA GLY A 281 28.12 6.34 -19.32
C GLY A 281 27.45 7.52 -18.63
N ARG A 282 26.11 7.60 -18.65
CA ARG A 282 25.35 8.63 -17.93
C ARG A 282 25.40 8.43 -16.42
N ALA A 283 25.36 7.17 -15.99
CA ALA A 283 25.45 6.82 -14.58
C ALA A 283 26.51 5.75 -14.34
N ARG A 284 27.11 5.77 -13.14
CA ARG A 284 27.99 4.71 -12.64
C ARG A 284 27.33 3.88 -11.54
N VAL A 285 26.35 4.46 -10.87
CA VAL A 285 25.51 3.79 -9.87
C VAL A 285 24.06 4.06 -10.24
N VAL A 286 23.23 3.02 -10.24
CA VAL A 286 21.79 3.18 -10.47
C VAL A 286 21.03 2.44 -9.39
N PHE A 287 20.08 3.12 -8.77
CA PHE A 287 19.09 2.51 -7.90
C PHE A 287 17.85 2.16 -8.72
N VAL A 288 17.47 0.87 -8.75
CA VAL A 288 16.31 0.38 -9.51
C VAL A 288 15.35 -0.32 -8.57
N GLY A 289 14.06 0.00 -8.65
CA GLY A 289 13.06 -0.66 -7.81
C GLY A 289 11.62 -0.39 -8.18
N SER A 290 10.73 -0.79 -7.28
CA SER A 290 9.30 -0.48 -7.28
C SER A 290 8.78 -0.62 -5.85
N ALA A 291 7.77 0.15 -5.48
CA ALA A 291 7.13 0.05 -4.17
C ALA A 291 5.62 0.15 -4.32
N GLU A 292 4.92 -0.91 -3.93
CA GLU A 292 3.46 -1.03 -4.08
C GLU A 292 2.84 -1.38 -2.74
N ALA A 293 1.77 -0.67 -2.38
CA ALA A 293 0.98 -0.95 -1.17
C ALA A 293 -0.53 -1.08 -1.50
N PRO A 294 -0.93 -2.04 -2.36
CA PRO A 294 -2.27 -2.12 -2.93
C PRO A 294 -3.29 -2.85 -2.05
N VAL A 295 -2.91 -3.29 -0.84
CA VAL A 295 -3.81 -3.99 0.10
C VAL A 295 -4.69 -2.96 0.80
N ASN A 296 -5.65 -2.44 0.06
CA ASN A 296 -6.74 -1.58 0.50
C ASN A 296 -8.02 -1.95 -0.28
N PRO A 297 -9.22 -1.64 0.26
CA PRO A 297 -10.47 -2.09 -0.33
C PRO A 297 -10.67 -1.64 -1.77
N GLU A 298 -10.36 -0.37 -2.07
CA GLU A 298 -10.66 0.21 -3.39
C GLU A 298 -9.81 -0.41 -4.51
N VAL A 299 -8.51 -0.63 -4.26
CA VAL A 299 -7.63 -1.24 -5.25
C VAL A 299 -7.96 -2.71 -5.44
N MET A 300 -8.16 -3.44 -4.34
CA MET A 300 -8.53 -4.85 -4.44
C MET A 300 -9.89 -5.02 -5.13
N GLU A 301 -10.84 -4.12 -4.92
CA GLU A 301 -12.16 -4.16 -5.57
C GLU A 301 -12.03 -3.95 -7.08
N GLY A 302 -11.19 -3.00 -7.50
CA GLY A 302 -10.92 -2.78 -8.92
C GLY A 302 -10.44 -4.04 -9.63
N TYR A 303 -9.49 -4.78 -9.04
CA TYR A 303 -9.02 -6.05 -9.59
C TYR A 303 -10.02 -7.19 -9.44
N ALA A 304 -10.81 -7.22 -8.37
CA ALA A 304 -11.88 -8.21 -8.19
C ALA A 304 -12.96 -8.05 -9.28
N ALA A 305 -13.35 -6.81 -9.61
CA ALA A 305 -14.30 -6.51 -10.68
C ALA A 305 -13.80 -6.95 -12.07
N MET A 306 -12.48 -7.02 -12.27
CA MET A 306 -11.87 -7.58 -13.49
C MET A 306 -11.86 -9.11 -13.51
N GLY A 307 -12.23 -9.79 -12.42
CA GLY A 307 -12.03 -11.22 -12.24
C GLY A 307 -10.55 -11.62 -12.13
N ALA A 308 -9.68 -10.68 -11.75
CA ALA A 308 -8.23 -10.90 -11.75
C ALA A 308 -7.68 -11.45 -10.42
N LEU A 309 -8.51 -11.52 -9.37
CA LEU A 309 -8.13 -12.00 -8.04
C LEU A 309 -8.85 -13.31 -7.69
N ALA A 310 -8.21 -14.13 -6.84
CA ALA A 310 -8.83 -15.31 -6.28
C ALA A 310 -9.87 -14.93 -5.21
N THR A 311 -11.13 -15.27 -5.44
CA THR A 311 -12.22 -15.07 -4.49
C THR A 311 -12.39 -16.29 -3.60
N ASP A 312 -13.02 -16.14 -2.43
CA ASP A 312 -13.33 -17.27 -1.55
C ASP A 312 -14.20 -18.32 -2.23
N LYS A 313 -15.14 -17.87 -3.08
CA LYS A 313 -15.93 -18.77 -3.91
C LYS A 313 -15.04 -19.59 -4.86
N GLY A 314 -14.07 -18.94 -5.51
CA GLY A 314 -13.12 -19.63 -6.39
C GLY A 314 -12.23 -20.61 -5.64
N LEU A 315 -11.72 -20.24 -4.47
CA LEU A 315 -10.90 -21.12 -3.62
C LEU A 315 -11.70 -22.34 -3.14
N ARG A 316 -12.94 -22.15 -2.66
CA ARG A 316 -13.82 -23.26 -2.28
C ARG A 316 -14.04 -24.26 -3.43
N GLN A 317 -14.28 -23.74 -4.63
CA GLN A 317 -14.48 -24.58 -5.82
C GLN A 317 -13.22 -25.38 -6.18
N LEU A 318 -12.04 -24.76 -6.06
CA LEU A 318 -10.75 -25.41 -6.30
C LEU A 318 -10.49 -26.55 -5.29
N ASP A 319 -10.85 -26.33 -4.03
CA ASP A 319 -10.62 -27.28 -2.93
C ASP A 319 -11.76 -28.30 -2.72
N GLY A 320 -12.84 -28.21 -3.50
CA GLY A 320 -14.01 -29.09 -3.34
C GLY A 320 -14.79 -28.86 -2.03
N LEU A 321 -14.73 -27.65 -1.49
CA LEU A 321 -15.39 -27.28 -0.24
C LEU A 321 -16.86 -26.89 -0.47
N PRO A 322 -17.78 -27.22 0.46
CA PRO A 322 -19.16 -26.79 0.42
C PRO A 322 -19.31 -25.27 0.60
N ASP A 323 -20.45 -24.74 0.17
CA ASP A 323 -20.82 -23.35 0.41
C ASP A 323 -20.85 -23.05 1.92
N GLY A 324 -20.24 -21.93 2.31
CA GLY A 324 -20.16 -21.49 3.71
C GLY A 324 -18.97 -22.04 4.52
N GLN A 325 -18.20 -22.99 3.99
CA GLN A 325 -16.92 -23.36 4.60
C GLN A 325 -15.84 -22.31 4.26
N GLU A 326 -15.06 -21.92 5.27
CA GLU A 326 -13.93 -20.99 5.08
C GLU A 326 -12.81 -21.70 4.29
N PRO A 327 -12.35 -21.14 3.15
CA PRO A 327 -11.22 -21.69 2.42
C PRO A 327 -9.89 -21.44 3.16
N ASP A 328 -8.86 -22.24 2.85
CA ASP A 328 -7.52 -21.98 3.35
C ASP A 328 -6.83 -20.91 2.49
N HIS A 329 -6.81 -19.65 2.96
CA HIS A 329 -6.19 -18.51 2.25
C HIS A 329 -4.66 -18.61 2.06
N ARG A 330 -4.04 -19.72 2.46
CA ARG A 330 -2.58 -19.92 2.39
C ARG A 330 -2.17 -21.02 1.42
N ARG A 331 -3.13 -21.71 0.82
CA ARG A 331 -2.89 -22.81 -0.13
C ARG A 331 -3.19 -22.41 -1.57
#